data_AF-A0A2H9NPD5-F1
#
_entry.id   AF-A0A2H9NPD5-F1
#
_cell.length_a   1.000
_cell.length_b   1.000
_cell.length_c   1.000
_cell.angle_alpha   90.00
_cell.angle_beta   90.00
_cell.angle_gamma   90.00
#
_symmetry.space_group_name_H-M   'P 1'
#
loop_
_entity.id
_entity.type
_entity.pdbx_description
1 polymer ?
#
loop_
_entity_poly.entity_id
_entity_poly.type
_entity_poly.pdbx_seq_one_letter_code
_entity_poly.pdbx_strand_id
1 'polypeptide(L)'
;YLQQHKRRSQTSEVVQVEQALLMLGVEAFYNKVPASPNVQDTMQGQTPALIELLHVVHRSHRSSEYARDWAIRLNDMHYEEVRVAALLHDLAEMLLWCYAPQQMLQIRALQQQDKTLRSRVAQEHVLGFNLPDLQKVLVKEWSLPQLLLELMDDSNAGKPRVRNVTLAVNLARHSANGWNDAALPDDYRDMGALLRIPPAEAMALVVPDEGNACDLDKPH
;
A
#
# COMPACT_ATOMS: atom_id res chain seq x y z
N TYR A 1 -7.40 -11.37 -16.24
CA TYR A 1 -8.00 -11.35 -17.61
C TYR A 1 -7.13 -10.64 -18.64
N LEU A 2 -6.91 -9.32 -18.59
CA LEU A 2 -6.15 -8.58 -19.62
C LEU A 2 -4.71 -9.08 -19.78
N GLN A 3 -4.02 -9.35 -18.68
CA GLN A 3 -2.66 -9.90 -18.69
C GLN A 3 -2.60 -11.32 -19.30
N GLN A 4 -3.66 -12.12 -19.11
CA GLN A 4 -3.78 -13.48 -19.66
C GLN A 4 -4.20 -13.48 -21.15
N HIS A 5 -4.74 -12.37 -21.65
CA HIS A 5 -5.21 -12.20 -23.03
C HIS A 5 -4.47 -11.07 -23.74
N LYS A 6 -3.15 -10.93 -23.51
CA LYS A 6 -2.31 -9.94 -24.20
C LYS A 6 -2.39 -10.15 -25.71
N ARG A 7 -2.81 -9.13 -26.45
CA ARG A 7 -2.71 -9.14 -27.92
C ARG A 7 -1.27 -8.87 -28.32
N ARG A 8 -0.80 -9.48 -29.41
CA ARG A 8 0.57 -9.33 -29.95
C ARG A 8 0.99 -7.88 -30.23
N SER A 9 0.03 -6.95 -30.35
CA SER A 9 0.25 -5.51 -30.57
C SER A 9 0.29 -4.66 -29.30
N GLN A 10 0.07 -5.24 -28.11
CA GLN A 10 0.19 -4.51 -26.84
C GLN A 10 1.65 -4.46 -26.42
N THR A 11 2.28 -3.30 -26.62
CA THR A 11 3.69 -3.06 -26.34
C THR A 11 3.97 -2.65 -24.90
N SER A 12 2.97 -2.18 -24.15
CA SER A 12 3.08 -1.80 -22.73
C SER A 12 2.24 -2.70 -21.82
N GLU A 13 2.73 -2.91 -20.60
CA GLU A 13 1.94 -3.61 -19.57
C GLU A 13 0.79 -2.73 -19.08
N VAL A 14 -0.41 -3.30 -18.97
CA VAL A 14 -1.57 -2.58 -18.43
C VAL A 14 -1.46 -2.52 -16.91
N VAL A 15 -1.08 -1.35 -16.40
CA VAL A 15 -0.96 -1.05 -14.97
C VAL A 15 -2.09 -0.14 -14.48
N GLN A 16 -2.58 0.74 -15.35
CA GLN A 16 -3.61 1.74 -15.05
C GLN A 16 -5.03 1.16 -15.18
N VAL A 17 -5.91 1.50 -14.23
CA VAL A 17 -7.32 1.06 -14.25
C VAL A 17 -8.07 1.69 -15.43
N GLU A 18 -7.74 2.93 -15.77
CA GLU A 18 -8.32 3.69 -16.89
C GLU A 18 -7.99 3.01 -18.22
N GLN A 19 -6.74 2.57 -18.40
CA GLN A 19 -6.34 1.79 -19.57
C GLN A 19 -7.10 0.46 -19.64
N ALA A 20 -7.26 -0.23 -18.50
CA ALA A 20 -8.02 -1.46 -18.44
C ALA A 20 -9.50 -1.26 -18.81
N LEU A 21 -10.12 -0.17 -18.33
CA LEU A 21 -11.49 0.21 -18.65
C LEU A 21 -11.65 0.54 -20.14
N LEU A 22 -10.73 1.31 -20.73
CA LEU A 22 -10.75 1.63 -22.16
C LEU A 22 -10.59 0.38 -23.03
N MET A 23 -9.75 -0.57 -22.61
CA MET A 23 -9.46 -1.80 -23.36
C MET A 23 -10.57 -2.84 -23.25
N LEU A 24 -11.25 -2.93 -22.10
CA LEU A 24 -12.35 -3.87 -21.88
C LEU A 24 -13.69 -3.30 -22.31
N GLY A 25 -13.87 -1.99 -22.23
CA GLY A 25 -15.17 -1.34 -22.18
C GLY A 25 -15.74 -1.38 -20.75
N VAL A 26 -16.39 -0.29 -20.34
CA VAL A 26 -16.92 -0.10 -18.97
C VAL A 26 -17.88 -1.23 -18.56
N GLU A 27 -18.83 -1.57 -19.43
CA GLU A 27 -19.83 -2.61 -19.15
C GLU A 27 -19.17 -4.00 -19.00
N ALA A 28 -18.25 -4.35 -19.91
CA ALA A 28 -17.55 -5.62 -19.82
C ALA A 28 -16.61 -5.70 -18.62
N PHE A 29 -16.07 -4.57 -18.15
CA PHE A 29 -15.27 -4.52 -16.92
C PHE A 29 -16.12 -4.90 -15.71
N TYR A 30 -17.25 -4.23 -15.48
CA TYR A 30 -18.13 -4.53 -14.33
C TYR A 30 -18.71 -5.94 -14.38
N ASN A 31 -19.01 -6.46 -15.57
CA ASN A 31 -19.47 -7.84 -15.73
C ASN A 31 -18.36 -8.88 -15.42
N LYS A 32 -17.09 -8.55 -15.66
CA LYS A 32 -15.95 -9.45 -15.45
C LYS A 32 -15.29 -9.30 -14.08
N VAL A 33 -15.49 -8.16 -13.43
CA VAL A 33 -14.98 -7.84 -12.09
C VAL A 33 -16.18 -7.47 -11.22
N PRO A 34 -17.00 -8.46 -10.83
CA PRO A 34 -18.14 -8.19 -9.98
C PRO A 34 -17.66 -7.66 -8.62
N ALA A 35 -18.44 -6.76 -8.01
CA ALA A 35 -18.16 -6.24 -6.67
C ALA A 35 -18.41 -7.27 -5.54
N SER A 36 -18.56 -8.55 -5.88
CA SER A 36 -18.86 -9.65 -4.97
C SER A 36 -17.76 -10.72 -5.06
N PRO A 37 -17.33 -11.31 -3.93
CA PRO A 37 -17.80 -11.02 -2.56
C PRO A 37 -17.28 -9.67 -2.06
N ASN A 38 -18.06 -9.00 -1.21
CA ASN A 38 -17.58 -7.83 -0.48
C ASN A 38 -16.85 -8.29 0.79
N VAL A 39 -16.02 -7.40 1.35
CA VAL A 39 -15.29 -7.68 2.59
C VAL A 39 -16.24 -7.82 3.77
N GLN A 40 -17.30 -6.99 3.84
CA GLN A 40 -18.24 -6.99 4.97
C GLN A 40 -18.98 -8.32 5.14
N ASP A 41 -19.40 -8.94 4.03
CA ASP A 41 -20.08 -10.23 4.00
C ASP A 41 -19.10 -11.36 4.31
N THR A 42 -17.86 -11.25 3.82
CA THR A 42 -16.82 -12.26 4.07
C THR A 42 -16.35 -12.25 5.53
N MET A 43 -16.39 -11.10 6.20
CA MET A 43 -15.89 -10.90 7.56
C MET A 43 -17.01 -10.76 8.62
N GLN A 44 -18.22 -11.25 8.33
CA GLN A 44 -19.33 -11.19 9.29
C GLN A 44 -18.93 -11.80 10.65
N GLY A 45 -19.15 -11.06 11.73
CA GLY A 45 -18.79 -11.48 13.09
C GLY A 45 -17.31 -11.27 13.48
N GLN A 46 -16.49 -10.67 12.61
CA GLN A 46 -15.07 -10.42 12.87
C GLN A 46 -14.71 -8.93 12.93
N THR A 47 -15.54 -8.14 13.62
CA THR A 47 -15.38 -6.68 13.73
C THR A 47 -13.95 -6.23 14.10
N PRO A 48 -13.23 -6.86 15.05
CA PRO A 48 -11.86 -6.46 15.35
C PRO A 48 -10.90 -6.56 14.16
N ALA A 49 -11.02 -7.63 13.35
CA ALA A 49 -10.19 -7.80 12.16
C ALA A 49 -10.60 -6.84 11.03
N LEU A 50 -11.90 -6.51 10.92
CA LEU A 50 -12.39 -5.55 9.94
C LEU A 50 -11.84 -4.14 10.19
N ILE A 51 -11.80 -3.70 11.47
CA ILE A 51 -11.19 -2.41 11.83
C ILE A 51 -9.74 -2.36 11.37
N GLU A 52 -8.99 -3.44 11.58
CA GLU A 52 -7.59 -3.50 11.16
C GLU A 52 -7.41 -3.49 9.66
N LEU A 53 -8.24 -4.23 8.93
CA LEU A 53 -8.25 -4.14 7.48
C LEU A 53 -8.52 -2.71 7.00
N LEU A 54 -9.48 -2.00 7.62
CA LEU A 54 -9.78 -0.62 7.26
C LEU A 54 -8.59 0.33 7.53
N HIS A 55 -7.83 0.11 8.61
CA HIS A 55 -6.58 0.85 8.85
C HIS A 55 -5.54 0.59 7.76
N VAL A 56 -5.38 -0.66 7.33
CA VAL A 56 -4.46 -1.02 6.22
C VAL A 56 -4.94 -0.37 4.91
N VAL A 57 -6.23 -0.44 4.59
CA VAL A 57 -6.80 0.21 3.40
C VAL A 57 -6.54 1.72 3.43
N HIS A 58 -6.80 2.37 4.57
CA HIS A 58 -6.59 3.81 4.72
C HIS A 58 -5.12 4.20 4.54
N ARG A 59 -4.18 3.49 5.20
CA ARG A 59 -2.75 3.81 5.06
C ARG A 59 -2.23 3.54 3.65
N SER A 60 -2.71 2.51 2.95
CA SER A 60 -2.30 2.25 1.57
C SER A 60 -2.81 3.33 0.62
N HIS A 61 -4.04 3.82 0.81
CA HIS A 61 -4.53 5.00 0.09
C HIS A 61 -3.67 6.23 0.33
N ARG A 62 -3.28 6.50 1.59
CA ARG A 62 -2.37 7.62 1.90
C ARG A 62 -1.01 7.47 1.23
N SER A 63 -0.42 6.26 1.26
CA SER A 63 0.84 6.00 0.57
C SER A 63 0.73 6.22 -0.95
N SER A 64 -0.39 5.84 -1.56
CA SER A 64 -0.69 6.07 -2.97
C SER A 64 -0.70 7.56 -3.30
N GLU A 65 -1.40 8.38 -2.51
CA GLU A 65 -1.45 9.83 -2.74
C GLU A 65 -0.08 10.49 -2.54
N TYR A 66 0.67 10.12 -1.50
CA TYR A 66 2.05 10.60 -1.31
C TYR A 66 2.94 10.26 -2.50
N ALA A 67 2.95 8.99 -2.93
CA ALA A 67 3.80 8.54 -4.02
C ALA A 67 3.47 9.27 -5.33
N ARG A 68 2.18 9.49 -5.59
CA ARG A 68 1.66 10.25 -6.73
C ARG A 68 2.11 11.71 -6.68
N ASP A 69 1.84 12.41 -5.59
CA ASP A 69 2.14 13.84 -5.46
C ASP A 69 3.64 14.11 -5.60
N TRP A 70 4.46 13.23 -5.04
CA TRP A 70 5.91 13.33 -5.14
C TRP A 70 6.39 13.01 -6.55
N ALA A 71 5.81 12.02 -7.22
CA ALA A 71 6.13 11.71 -8.61
C ALA A 71 5.78 12.89 -9.55
N ILE A 72 4.63 13.54 -9.33
CA ILE A 72 4.22 14.75 -10.05
C ILE A 72 5.25 15.88 -9.82
N ARG A 73 5.64 16.14 -8.57
CA ARG A 73 6.65 17.16 -8.24
C ARG A 73 8.01 16.86 -8.89
N LEU A 74 8.36 15.59 -9.03
CA LEU A 74 9.56 15.12 -9.72
C LEU A 74 9.44 15.14 -11.26
N ASN A 75 8.32 15.61 -11.81
CA ASN A 75 8.00 15.59 -13.25
C ASN A 75 8.05 14.18 -13.86
N ASP A 76 7.69 13.15 -13.10
CA ASP A 76 7.62 11.79 -13.61
C ASP A 76 6.35 11.60 -14.44
N MET A 77 6.51 11.42 -15.74
CA MET A 77 5.39 11.19 -16.67
C MET A 77 4.61 9.89 -16.40
N HIS A 78 5.12 9.00 -15.54
CA HIS A 78 4.49 7.72 -15.21
C HIS A 78 4.08 7.64 -13.73
N TYR A 79 3.72 8.79 -13.15
CA TYR A 79 3.29 8.89 -11.74
C TYR A 79 2.15 7.93 -11.37
N GLU A 80 1.28 7.57 -12.31
CA GLU A 80 0.20 6.60 -12.07
C GLU A 80 0.72 5.17 -11.78
N GLU A 81 1.83 4.75 -12.39
CA GLU A 81 2.43 3.44 -12.11
C GLU A 81 2.98 3.40 -10.68
N VAL A 82 3.61 4.51 -10.26
CA VAL A 82 4.11 4.73 -8.91
C VAL A 82 2.98 4.75 -7.88
N ARG A 83 1.87 5.43 -8.20
CA ARG A 83 0.66 5.48 -7.39
C ARG A 83 0.07 4.09 -7.16
N VAL A 84 -0.12 3.32 -8.24
CA VAL A 84 -0.68 1.95 -8.16
C VAL A 84 0.26 1.02 -7.40
N ALA A 85 1.57 1.12 -7.59
CA ALA A 85 2.54 0.33 -6.84
C ALA A 85 2.47 0.59 -5.32
N ALA A 86 2.37 1.86 -4.90
CA ALA A 86 2.20 2.21 -3.50
C ALA A 86 0.85 1.71 -2.94
N LEU A 87 -0.24 1.84 -3.69
CA LEU A 87 -1.56 1.34 -3.30
C LEU A 87 -1.56 -0.18 -3.03
N LEU A 88 -0.81 -0.95 -3.83
CA LEU A 88 -0.75 -2.40 -3.75
C LEU A 88 0.37 -2.91 -2.82
N HIS A 89 1.18 -2.03 -2.23
CA HIS A 89 2.34 -2.44 -1.42
C HIS A 89 1.95 -3.28 -0.20
N ASP A 90 0.83 -2.98 0.46
CA ASP A 90 0.33 -3.75 1.61
C ASP A 90 -0.73 -4.82 1.24
N LEU A 91 -0.84 -5.21 -0.03
CA LEU A 91 -1.91 -6.09 -0.51
C LEU A 91 -1.91 -7.46 0.20
N ALA A 92 -0.74 -8.05 0.46
CA ALA A 92 -0.64 -9.30 1.22
C ALA A 92 -1.22 -9.17 2.64
N GLU A 93 -1.01 -8.03 3.29
CA GLU A 93 -1.55 -7.77 4.63
C GLU A 93 -3.08 -7.67 4.60
N MET A 94 -3.63 -6.94 3.63
CA MET A 94 -5.08 -6.84 3.46
C MET A 94 -5.73 -8.22 3.27
N LEU A 95 -5.12 -9.08 2.45
CA LEU A 95 -5.63 -10.43 2.22
C LEU A 95 -5.57 -11.30 3.47
N LEU A 96 -4.50 -11.21 4.26
CA LEU A 96 -4.42 -11.96 5.52
C LEU A 96 -5.46 -11.50 6.54
N TRP A 97 -5.84 -10.23 6.57
CA TRP A 97 -6.98 -9.80 7.39
C TRP A 97 -8.30 -10.44 6.94
N CYS A 98 -8.51 -10.63 5.64
CA CYS A 98 -9.70 -11.30 5.11
C CYS A 98 -9.70 -12.82 5.33
N TYR A 99 -8.56 -13.49 5.14
CA TYR A 99 -8.49 -14.95 5.05
C TYR A 99 -7.84 -15.64 6.26
N ALA A 100 -7.04 -14.94 7.05
CA ALA A 100 -6.40 -15.43 8.28
C ALA A 100 -6.55 -14.45 9.47
N PRO A 101 -7.78 -13.96 9.75
CA PRO A 101 -8.05 -12.90 10.72
C PRO A 101 -7.59 -13.25 12.14
N GLN A 102 -7.75 -14.52 12.57
CA GLN A 102 -7.38 -14.95 13.92
C GLN A 102 -5.86 -14.89 14.13
N GLN A 103 -5.09 -15.34 13.14
CA GLN A 103 -3.63 -15.30 13.15
C GLN A 103 -3.14 -13.85 13.11
N MET A 104 -3.75 -13.00 12.30
CA MET A 104 -3.41 -11.57 12.25
C MET A 104 -3.69 -10.85 13.58
N LEU A 105 -4.82 -11.16 14.22
CA LEU A 105 -5.12 -10.66 15.56
C LEU A 105 -4.10 -11.16 16.61
N GLN A 106 -3.65 -12.41 16.52
CA GLN A 106 -2.61 -12.95 17.39
C GLN A 106 -1.27 -12.23 17.20
N ILE A 107 -0.84 -12.02 15.95
CA ILE A 107 0.38 -11.24 15.64
C ILE A 107 0.27 -9.86 16.27
N ARG A 108 -0.86 -9.18 16.07
CA ARG A 108 -1.07 -7.84 16.60
C ARG A 108 -1.03 -7.81 18.12
N ALA A 109 -1.64 -8.79 18.78
CA ALA A 109 -1.59 -8.91 20.24
C ALA A 109 -0.15 -9.09 20.76
N LEU A 110 0.66 -9.92 20.10
CA LEU A 110 2.08 -10.10 20.46
C LEU A 110 2.87 -8.79 20.35
N GLN A 111 2.66 -8.04 19.27
CA GLN A 111 3.35 -6.76 19.04
C GLN A 111 2.87 -5.64 19.97
N GLN A 112 1.61 -5.66 20.39
CA GLN A 112 1.10 -4.73 21.40
C GLN A 112 1.69 -5.01 22.79
N GLN A 113 1.95 -6.28 23.11
CA GLN A 113 2.59 -6.69 24.36
C GLN A 113 4.09 -6.34 24.39
N ASP A 114 4.77 -6.48 23.26
CA ASP A 114 6.19 -6.12 23.12
C ASP A 114 6.41 -5.26 21.87
N LYS A 115 6.50 -3.93 22.08
CA LYS A 115 6.76 -2.96 21.01
C LYS A 115 8.13 -3.13 20.35
N THR A 116 9.06 -3.87 20.96
CA THR A 116 10.39 -4.15 20.39
C THR A 116 10.39 -5.39 19.49
N LEU A 117 9.30 -6.17 19.51
CA LEU A 117 9.15 -7.36 18.68
C LEU A 117 9.00 -6.98 17.21
N ARG A 118 10.01 -7.33 16.42
CA ARG A 118 10.02 -7.11 14.98
C ARG A 118 8.86 -7.85 14.31
N SER A 119 8.10 -7.17 13.44
CA SER A 119 6.94 -7.72 12.74
C SER A 119 7.23 -9.04 12.02
N ARG A 120 8.40 -9.15 11.38
CA ARG A 120 8.84 -10.37 10.71
C ARG A 120 8.89 -11.57 11.65
N VAL A 121 9.41 -11.39 12.87
CA VAL A 121 9.54 -12.45 13.86
C VAL A 121 8.17 -12.91 14.34
N ALA A 122 7.26 -11.96 14.61
CA ALA A 122 5.88 -12.28 15.00
C ALA A 122 5.13 -13.02 13.88
N GLN A 123 5.28 -12.57 12.63
CA GLN A 123 4.69 -13.22 11.46
C GLN A 123 5.22 -14.64 11.26
N GLU A 124 6.55 -14.85 11.28
CA GLU A 124 7.15 -16.18 11.14
C GLU A 124 6.72 -17.11 12.28
N HIS A 125 6.57 -16.60 13.50
CA HIS A 125 6.11 -17.39 14.64
C HIS A 125 4.66 -17.86 14.50
N VAL A 126 3.76 -17.01 14.03
CA VAL A 126 2.30 -17.31 13.98
C VAL A 126 1.89 -17.95 12.65
N LEU A 127 2.43 -17.49 11.52
CA LEU A 127 2.05 -17.91 10.17
C LEU A 127 3.02 -18.93 9.57
N GLY A 128 4.25 -19.02 10.07
CA GLY A 128 5.33 -19.80 9.46
C GLY A 128 6.01 -19.12 8.26
N PHE A 129 5.59 -17.90 7.92
CA PHE A 129 6.16 -17.07 6.85
C PHE A 129 5.95 -15.59 7.16
N ASN A 130 6.59 -14.69 6.40
CA ASN A 130 6.44 -13.24 6.54
C ASN A 130 5.67 -12.63 5.34
N LEU A 131 5.11 -11.44 5.56
CA LEU A 131 4.31 -10.73 4.55
C LEU A 131 5.06 -10.45 3.23
N PRO A 132 6.32 -9.97 3.24
CA PRO A 132 7.08 -9.79 2.01
C PRO A 132 7.22 -11.05 1.15
N ASP A 133 7.39 -12.22 1.77
CA ASP A 133 7.50 -13.47 1.03
C ASP A 133 6.14 -13.91 0.46
N LEU A 134 5.04 -13.72 1.19
CA LEU A 134 3.69 -13.93 0.68
C LEU A 134 3.38 -13.00 -0.51
N GLN A 135 3.74 -11.72 -0.39
CA GLN A 135 3.57 -10.72 -1.45
C GLN A 135 4.24 -11.18 -2.75
N LYS A 136 5.50 -11.64 -2.69
CA LYS A 136 6.23 -12.13 -3.87
C LYS A 136 5.51 -13.31 -4.55
N VAL A 137 4.96 -14.23 -3.77
CA VAL A 137 4.20 -15.38 -4.30
C VAL A 137 2.90 -14.92 -4.95
N LEU A 138 2.11 -14.08 -4.26
CA LEU A 138 0.84 -13.56 -4.76
C LEU A 138 1.02 -12.82 -6.10
N VAL A 139 2.03 -11.97 -6.18
CA VAL A 139 2.27 -11.19 -7.38
C VAL A 139 2.61 -12.09 -8.58
N LYS A 140 3.35 -13.17 -8.35
CA LYS A 140 3.65 -14.19 -9.38
C LYS A 140 2.39 -14.95 -9.81
N GLU A 141 1.60 -15.45 -8.85
CA GLU A 141 0.38 -16.21 -9.13
C GLU A 141 -0.67 -15.37 -9.86
N TRP A 142 -0.78 -14.08 -9.54
CA TRP A 142 -1.72 -13.17 -10.18
C TRP A 142 -1.25 -12.59 -11.50
N SER A 143 -0.04 -12.95 -11.95
CA SER A 143 0.55 -12.47 -13.19
C SER A 143 0.52 -10.94 -13.28
N LEU A 144 0.86 -10.25 -12.19
CA LEU A 144 0.92 -8.78 -12.24
C LEU A 144 2.05 -8.34 -13.19
N PRO A 145 1.91 -7.16 -13.81
CA PRO A 145 2.97 -6.49 -14.55
C PRO A 145 4.33 -6.56 -13.84
N GLN A 146 5.38 -6.91 -14.59
CA GLN A 146 6.78 -6.89 -14.11
C GLN A 146 7.17 -5.51 -13.58
N LEU A 147 6.62 -4.46 -14.16
CA LEU A 147 6.84 -3.11 -13.67
C LEU A 147 6.35 -2.92 -12.21
N LEU A 148 5.15 -3.42 -11.87
CA LEU A 148 4.63 -3.32 -10.51
C LEU A 148 5.50 -4.11 -9.52
N LEU A 149 5.96 -5.29 -9.94
CA LEU A 149 6.92 -6.10 -9.18
C LEU A 149 8.17 -5.29 -8.82
N GLU A 150 8.76 -4.60 -9.80
CA GLU A 150 9.96 -3.80 -9.57
C GLU A 150 9.71 -2.60 -8.67
N LEU A 151 8.56 -1.92 -8.83
CA LEU A 151 8.21 -0.75 -8.04
C LEU A 151 7.89 -1.06 -6.57
N MET A 152 7.43 -2.28 -6.30
CA MET A 152 7.09 -2.77 -4.96
C MET A 152 8.26 -3.48 -4.26
N ASP A 153 9.40 -3.69 -4.94
CA ASP A 153 10.58 -4.34 -4.36
C ASP A 153 11.50 -3.32 -3.67
N ASP A 154 11.33 -3.16 -2.37
CA ASP A 154 12.11 -2.25 -1.52
C ASP A 154 13.64 -2.52 -1.60
N SER A 155 14.07 -3.71 -2.03
CA SER A 155 15.49 -4.04 -2.24
C SER A 155 16.15 -3.18 -3.32
N ASN A 156 15.35 -2.60 -4.21
CA ASN A 156 15.79 -1.77 -5.34
C ASN A 156 15.62 -0.26 -5.08
N ALA A 157 15.58 0.19 -3.81
CA ALA A 157 15.42 1.60 -3.42
C ALA A 157 16.48 2.57 -3.98
N GLY A 158 17.52 2.08 -4.67
CA GLY A 158 18.42 2.92 -5.47
C GLY A 158 17.77 3.51 -6.74
N LYS A 159 16.70 2.89 -7.25
CA LYS A 159 15.92 3.41 -8.39
C LYS A 159 14.97 4.52 -7.91
N PRO A 160 14.90 5.69 -8.57
CA PRO A 160 14.11 6.83 -8.09
C PRO A 160 12.62 6.53 -7.81
N ARG A 161 11.97 5.77 -8.70
CA ARG A 161 10.55 5.41 -8.54
C ARG A 161 10.32 4.43 -7.38
N VAL A 162 11.19 3.43 -7.24
CA VAL A 162 11.14 2.49 -6.11
C VAL A 162 11.34 3.26 -4.81
N ARG A 163 12.34 4.14 -4.76
CA ARG A 163 12.58 5.02 -3.61
C ARG A 163 11.36 5.86 -3.25
N ASN A 164 10.67 6.41 -4.25
CA ASN A 164 9.43 7.16 -4.04
C ASN A 164 8.36 6.28 -3.36
N VAL A 165 8.07 5.10 -3.93
CA VAL A 165 7.11 4.14 -3.35
C VAL A 165 7.49 3.77 -1.91
N THR A 166 8.73 3.34 -1.67
CA THR A 166 9.19 2.92 -0.35
C THR A 166 9.07 4.04 0.68
N LEU A 167 9.47 5.27 0.34
CA LEU A 167 9.36 6.41 1.26
C LEU A 167 7.90 6.81 1.53
N ALA A 168 7.04 6.75 0.52
CA ALA A 168 5.61 7.05 0.68
C ALA A 168 4.90 6.03 1.57
N VAL A 169 5.24 4.75 1.43
CA VAL A 169 4.73 3.66 2.27
C VAL A 169 5.23 3.79 3.71
N ASN A 170 6.52 4.09 3.92
CA ASN A 170 7.08 4.28 5.26
C ASN A 170 6.44 5.46 5.98
N LEU A 171 6.32 6.61 5.31
CA LEU A 171 5.67 7.79 5.88
C LEU A 171 4.20 7.51 6.24
N ALA A 172 3.45 6.83 5.36
CA ALA A 172 2.06 6.46 5.65
C ALA A 172 1.96 5.51 6.85
N ARG A 173 2.90 4.56 6.98
CA ARG A 173 2.96 3.62 8.11
C ARG A 173 3.28 4.32 9.43
N HIS A 174 4.28 5.18 9.48
CA HIS A 174 4.67 5.87 10.72
C HIS A 174 3.63 6.93 11.10
N SER A 175 3.09 7.69 10.13
CA SER A 175 2.03 8.67 10.42
C SER A 175 0.70 8.05 10.84
N ALA A 176 0.45 6.77 10.54
CA ALA A 176 -0.70 6.03 11.06
C ALA A 176 -0.62 5.75 12.57
N ASN A 177 0.59 5.77 13.17
CA ASN A 177 0.78 5.71 14.62
C ASN A 177 0.61 7.08 15.30
N GLY A 178 0.29 8.13 14.52
CA GLY A 178 0.22 9.52 14.95
C GLY A 178 1.45 10.33 14.54
N TRP A 179 1.29 11.65 14.50
CA TRP A 179 2.32 12.60 14.06
C TRP A 179 3.51 12.78 15.02
N ASN A 180 3.49 12.08 16.16
CA ASN A 180 4.55 12.06 17.16
C ASN A 180 5.43 10.78 17.08
N ASP A 181 5.26 9.96 16.03
CA ASP A 181 6.07 8.76 15.84
C ASP A 181 7.57 9.13 15.67
N ALA A 182 8.44 8.40 16.38
CA ALA A 182 9.87 8.68 16.44
C ALA A 182 10.61 8.47 15.11
N ALA A 183 10.01 7.75 14.15
CA ALA A 183 10.58 7.53 12.83
C ALA A 183 10.28 8.68 11.83
N LEU A 184 9.27 9.52 12.10
CA LEU A 184 8.87 10.60 11.19
C LEU A 184 9.98 11.61 10.87
N PRO A 185 10.85 12.03 11.82
CA PRO A 185 11.98 12.89 11.50
C PRO A 185 12.92 12.31 10.43
N ASP A 186 13.09 10.99 10.42
CA ASP A 186 13.88 10.29 9.40
C ASP A 186 13.15 10.27 8.06
N ASP A 187 11.84 10.02 8.06
CA ASP A 187 11.00 10.07 6.85
C ASP A 187 11.04 11.46 6.19
N TYR A 188 10.93 12.54 6.97
CA TYR A 188 10.97 13.91 6.44
C TYR A 188 12.33 14.24 5.81
N ARG A 189 13.42 13.75 6.40
CA ARG A 189 14.76 13.92 5.83
C ARG A 189 14.89 13.16 4.52
N ASP A 190 14.44 11.92 4.47
CA ASP A 190 14.58 11.07 3.29
C ASP A 190 13.66 11.54 2.15
N MET A 191 12.45 12.00 2.48
CA MET A 191 11.53 12.71 1.57
C MET A 191 12.16 14.01 1.07
N GLY A 192 12.74 14.82 1.95
CA GLY A 192 13.45 16.04 1.57
C GLY A 192 14.60 15.78 0.61
N ALA A 193 15.37 14.72 0.85
CA ALA A 193 16.44 14.28 -0.05
C ALA A 193 15.92 13.76 -1.41
N LEU A 194 14.75 13.11 -1.44
CA LEU A 194 14.09 12.71 -2.68
C LEU A 194 13.62 13.93 -3.48
N LEU A 195 12.92 14.86 -2.83
CA LEU A 195 12.29 16.02 -3.44
C LEU A 195 13.22 17.23 -3.61
N ARG A 196 14.45 17.14 -3.09
CA ARG A 196 15.46 18.22 -3.08
C ARG A 196 15.00 19.48 -2.36
N ILE A 197 14.34 19.29 -1.22
CA ILE A 197 13.85 20.35 -0.34
C ILE A 197 14.32 20.13 1.11
N PRO A 198 14.38 21.17 1.96
CA PRO A 198 14.72 21.01 3.37
C PRO A 198 13.70 20.11 4.10
N PRO A 199 14.11 19.34 5.13
CA PRO A 199 13.21 18.45 5.88
C PRO A 199 12.00 19.17 6.50
N ALA A 200 12.16 20.43 6.91
CA ALA A 200 11.06 21.24 7.44
C ALA A 200 9.98 21.54 6.38
N GLU A 201 10.38 21.77 5.13
CA GLU A 201 9.44 21.94 4.02
C GLU A 201 8.77 20.59 3.68
N ALA A 202 9.55 19.50 3.69
CA ALA A 202 9.00 18.16 3.48
C ALA A 202 7.92 17.80 4.51
N MET A 203 8.16 18.09 5.79
CA MET A 203 7.17 17.93 6.87
C MET A 203 5.90 18.75 6.61
N ALA A 204 6.04 20.03 6.24
CA ALA A 204 4.90 20.91 5.98
C ALA A 204 4.01 20.46 4.80
N LEU A 205 4.54 19.65 3.88
CA LEU A 205 3.76 19.11 2.76
C LEU A 205 2.83 17.96 3.14
N VAL A 206 3.09 17.27 4.26
CA VAL A 206 2.43 15.99 4.58
C VAL A 206 1.66 16.02 5.90
N VAL A 207 2.06 16.89 6.83
CA VAL A 207 1.34 17.11 8.08
C VAL A 207 0.05 17.88 7.76
N PRO A 208 -1.13 17.34 8.08
CA PRO A 208 -2.38 18.06 7.90
C PRO A 208 -2.36 19.30 8.80
N ASP A 209 -2.82 20.42 8.27
CA ASP A 209 -3.15 21.59 9.10
C ASP A 209 -4.04 21.12 10.27
N GLU A 210 -3.82 21.64 11.47
CA GLU A 210 -4.47 21.20 12.72
C GLU A 210 -6.02 21.15 12.66
N GLY A 211 -6.65 21.66 11.60
CA GLY A 211 -8.09 21.60 11.32
C GLY A 211 -8.60 20.46 10.42
N ASN A 212 -7.73 19.63 9.81
CA ASN A 212 -8.14 18.63 8.79
C ASN A 212 -7.74 17.17 9.09
N ALA A 213 -7.19 16.88 10.27
CA ALA A 213 -7.00 15.49 10.69
C ALA A 213 -8.38 14.86 10.95
N CYS A 214 -8.84 14.03 10.01
CA CYS A 214 -10.00 13.16 10.23
C CYS A 214 -9.63 12.19 11.36
N ASP A 215 -10.09 12.53 12.56
CA ASP A 215 -9.86 11.81 13.80
C ASP A 215 -10.73 10.55 13.81
N LEU A 216 -10.16 9.42 13.40
CA LEU A 216 -10.84 8.13 13.36
C LEU A 216 -11.21 7.60 14.76
N ASP A 217 -10.70 8.23 15.83
CA ASP A 217 -11.03 7.92 17.22
C ASP A 217 -12.27 8.68 17.74
N LYS A 218 -12.89 9.54 16.92
CA LYS A 218 -14.17 10.20 17.25
C LYS A 218 -15.34 9.54 16.53
N PRO A 219 -16.40 9.12 17.24
CA PRO A 219 -17.59 8.59 16.58
C PRO A 219 -18.30 9.72 15.81
N HIS A 220 -18.66 9.43 14.55
CA HIS A 220 -19.63 10.24 13.80
C HIS A 220 -21.05 10.00 14.31
#